data_AF-A0A1Y1M070-F1
#
_entry.id   AF-A0A1Y1M070-F1
#
_cell.length_a   1.000
_cell.length_b   1.000
_cell.length_c   1.000
_cell.angle_alpha   90.00
_cell.angle_beta   90.00
_cell.angle_gamma   90.00
#
_symmetry.space_group_name_H-M   'P 1'
#
loop_
_entity.id
_entity.type
_entity.pdbx_description
1 polymer ?
#
loop_
_entity_poly.entity_id
_entity_poly.type
_entity_poly.pdbx_seq_one_letter_code
_entity_poly.pdbx_strand_id
1 'polypeptide(L)'
;MIHSLFIINASGDVFLEKHWRSVVSRSVCDYYLEAQRANPNDVPPVIATPHHYLLSIQRGGISLVAVCMQEVPPLFVIEFLHRVVDTFQDYFSDCTESIIKENYVVVYELLDEMLDNGFPLATESNILKELIKPPNILRTIANTVTGKSNVSDSLPTGQLSNVPWRRTGVKYTNNEAYFDVVEEVDAIIDKAGVTVFAEIQGYV
;
A
#
# COMPACT_ATOMS: atom_id res chain seq x y z
N MET A 1 0.63 15.80 7.87
CA MET A 1 -0.19 14.97 6.96
C MET A 1 0.58 14.69 5.68
N ILE A 2 0.17 13.68 4.91
CA ILE A 2 0.89 13.22 3.71
C ILE A 2 0.64 14.22 2.58
N HIS A 3 1.70 14.74 1.96
CA HIS A 3 1.61 15.70 0.86
C HIS A 3 1.78 15.02 -0.49
N SER A 4 2.71 14.07 -0.57
CA SER A 4 3.06 13.39 -1.80
C SER A 4 3.57 11.97 -1.53
N LEU A 5 3.43 11.11 -2.52
CA LEU A 5 3.98 9.76 -2.57
C LEU A 5 4.80 9.62 -3.83
N PHE A 6 6.02 9.12 -3.69
CA PHE A 6 6.88 8.75 -4.80
C PHE A 6 7.12 7.24 -4.75
N ILE A 7 7.09 6.57 -5.90
CA ILE A 7 7.49 5.17 -6.03
C ILE A 7 8.76 5.11 -6.85
N ILE A 8 9.78 4.52 -6.25
CA ILE A 8 11.15 4.47 -6.76
C ILE A 8 11.50 3.02 -7.06
N ASN A 9 12.07 2.75 -8.23
CA ASN A 9 12.54 1.42 -8.59
C ASN A 9 13.93 1.11 -7.96
N ALA A 10 14.43 -0.11 -8.15
CA ALA A 10 15.74 -0.51 -7.65
C ALA A 10 16.93 0.28 -8.25
N SER A 11 16.74 0.90 -9.41
CA SER A 11 17.75 1.75 -10.07
C SER A 11 17.79 3.17 -9.51
N GLY A 12 16.82 3.56 -8.67
CA GLY A 12 16.70 4.91 -8.12
C GLY A 12 15.83 5.85 -8.95
N ASP A 13 15.14 5.35 -9.99
CA ASP A 13 14.25 6.16 -10.81
C ASP A 13 12.87 6.28 -10.17
N VAL A 14 12.38 7.52 -10.05
CA VAL A 14 11.00 7.82 -9.68
C VAL A 14 10.11 7.56 -10.90
N PHE A 15 9.40 6.43 -10.91
CA PHE A 15 8.53 6.06 -12.03
C PHE A 15 7.05 6.42 -11.79
N LEU A 16 6.64 6.63 -10.54
CA LEU A 16 5.31 7.15 -10.18
C LEU A 16 5.43 8.24 -9.12
N GLU A 17 4.64 9.29 -9.26
CA GLU A 17 4.46 10.31 -8.23
C GLU A 17 2.99 10.70 -8.11
N LYS A 18 2.51 10.89 -6.88
CA LYS A 18 1.17 11.40 -6.60
C LYS A 18 1.25 12.52 -5.59
N HIS A 19 0.58 13.63 -5.88
CA HIS A 19 0.45 14.78 -4.99
C HIS A 19 -1.02 14.94 -4.59
N TRP A 20 -1.29 15.17 -3.30
CA TRP A 20 -2.65 15.38 -2.77
C TRP A 20 -2.89 16.77 -2.21
N ARG A 21 -1.84 17.52 -1.87
CA ARG A 21 -1.97 18.86 -1.28
C ARG A 21 -1.25 19.93 -2.08
N SER A 22 0.05 19.74 -2.26
CA SER A 22 0.92 20.62 -3.02
C SER A 22 1.87 19.77 -3.86
N VAL A 23 2.30 20.34 -4.98
CA VAL A 23 3.33 19.73 -5.80
C VAL A 23 4.66 19.81 -5.04
N VAL A 24 5.26 18.65 -4.81
CA VAL A 24 6.57 18.52 -4.19
C VAL A 24 7.58 18.14 -5.27
N SER A 25 8.72 18.82 -5.31
CA SER A 25 9.78 18.52 -6.28
C SER A 25 10.37 17.12 -6.03
N ARG A 26 10.60 16.36 -7.11
CA ARG A 26 11.28 15.06 -7.07
C ARG A 26 12.67 15.11 -6.44
N SER A 27 13.33 16.28 -6.45
CA SER A 27 14.65 16.45 -5.80
C SER A 27 14.61 16.18 -4.29
N VAL A 28 13.44 16.17 -3.65
CA VAL A 28 13.34 15.74 -2.25
C VAL A 28 13.71 14.26 -2.08
N CYS A 29 13.51 13.43 -3.12
CA CYS A 29 13.89 12.02 -3.09
C CYS A 29 15.41 11.82 -3.07
N ASP A 30 16.21 12.82 -3.41
CA ASP A 30 17.68 12.70 -3.41
C ASP A 30 18.22 12.36 -2.01
N TYR A 31 17.58 12.86 -0.95
CA TYR A 31 17.91 12.50 0.44
C TYR A 31 17.68 11.02 0.73
N TYR A 32 16.58 10.44 0.21
CA TYR A 32 16.30 9.02 0.33
C TYR A 32 17.30 8.19 -0.49
N LEU A 33 17.57 8.59 -1.74
CA LEU A 33 18.51 7.92 -2.62
C LEU A 33 19.95 7.97 -2.07
N GLU A 34 20.34 9.05 -1.41
CA GLU A 34 21.64 9.15 -0.74
C GLU A 34 21.74 8.18 0.44
N ALA A 35 20.70 8.10 1.28
CA ALA A 35 20.63 7.12 2.37
C ALA A 35 20.66 5.68 1.83
N GLN A 36 19.96 5.41 0.73
CA GLN A 36 19.96 4.12 0.06
C GLN A 36 21.33 3.75 -0.52
N ARG A 37 22.06 4.71 -1.12
CA ARG A 37 23.42 4.48 -1.60
C ARG A 37 24.40 4.22 -0.45
N ALA A 38 24.23 4.89 0.68
CA ALA A 38 25.07 4.72 1.84
C ALA A 38 24.86 3.34 2.50
N ASN A 39 23.60 2.94 2.71
CA ASN A 39 23.23 1.67 3.34
C ASN A 39 22.04 1.00 2.61
N PRO A 40 22.26 0.24 1.52
CA PRO A 40 21.19 -0.31 0.70
C PRO A 40 20.22 -1.25 1.43
N ASN A 41 20.70 -1.92 2.48
CA ASN A 41 19.93 -2.90 3.26
C ASN A 41 19.38 -2.34 4.58
N ASP A 42 19.70 -1.08 4.92
CA ASP A 42 19.36 -0.47 6.21
C ASP A 42 19.10 1.02 6.04
N VAL A 43 18.13 1.34 5.16
CA VAL A 43 17.69 2.72 4.95
C VAL A 43 16.81 3.12 6.12
N PRO A 44 17.09 4.25 6.80
CA PRO A 44 16.23 4.74 7.87
C PRO A 44 14.79 4.94 7.36
N PRO A 45 13.77 4.38 8.04
CA PRO A 45 12.38 4.48 7.58
C PRO A 45 11.83 5.91 7.68
N VAL A 46 12.51 6.79 8.42
CA VAL A 46 12.20 8.21 8.55
C VAL A 46 13.47 9.02 8.32
N ILE A 47 13.44 9.92 7.35
CA ILE A 47 14.55 10.84 7.04
C ILE A 47 14.04 12.27 7.17
N ALA A 48 14.62 13.01 8.11
CA ALA A 48 14.37 14.44 8.25
C ALA A 48 15.22 15.23 7.26
N THR A 49 14.59 16.15 6.54
CA THR A 49 15.23 17.10 5.62
C THR A 49 14.93 18.53 6.10
N PRO A 50 15.55 19.59 5.52
CA PRO A 50 15.36 20.96 6.02
C PRO A 50 13.90 21.44 6.07
N HIS A 51 13.04 20.94 5.17
CA HIS A 51 11.65 21.40 5.03
C HIS A 51 10.61 20.26 4.95
N HIS A 52 11.06 19.01 4.95
CA HIS A 52 10.19 17.85 4.78
C HIS A 52 10.67 16.68 5.65
N TYR A 53 9.74 15.80 5.95
CA TYR A 53 9.98 14.48 6.50
C TYR A 53 9.65 13.45 5.44
N LEU A 54 10.61 12.58 5.13
CA LEU A 54 10.42 11.44 4.25
C LEU A 54 10.17 10.21 5.10
N LEU A 55 9.11 9.49 4.80
CA LEU A 55 8.77 8.22 5.44
C LEU A 55 8.67 7.16 4.36
N SER A 56 9.37 6.03 4.54
CA SER A 56 9.54 5.07 3.47
C SER A 56 9.44 3.62 3.91
N ILE A 57 8.94 2.79 3.00
CA ILE A 57 8.99 1.32 3.09
C ILE A 57 9.58 0.75 1.80
N GLN A 58 10.15 -0.45 1.89
CA GLN A 58 10.65 -1.20 0.73
C GLN A 58 9.91 -2.54 0.63
N ARG A 59 9.36 -2.84 -0.54
CA ARG A 59 8.59 -4.07 -0.84
C ARG A 59 8.82 -4.46 -2.29
N GLY A 60 9.05 -5.75 -2.58
CA GLY A 60 9.13 -6.23 -3.97
C GLY A 60 10.19 -5.55 -4.86
N GLY A 61 11.27 -5.03 -4.28
CA GLY A 61 12.32 -4.30 -5.01
C GLY A 61 11.96 -2.86 -5.40
N ILE A 62 10.81 -2.34 -4.95
CA ILE A 62 10.41 -0.93 -5.07
C ILE A 62 10.39 -0.26 -3.70
N SER A 63 10.55 1.06 -3.69
CA SER A 63 10.52 1.88 -2.49
C SER A 63 9.38 2.88 -2.59
N LEU A 64 8.48 2.88 -1.60
CA LEU A 64 7.43 3.88 -1.47
C LEU A 64 7.92 4.95 -0.51
N VAL A 65 7.97 6.20 -0.95
CA VAL A 65 8.46 7.35 -0.17
C VAL A 65 7.36 8.39 -0.06
N ALA A 66 6.76 8.49 1.12
CA ALA A 66 5.80 9.53 1.47
C ALA A 66 6.52 10.79 1.97
N VAL A 67 6.03 11.96 1.57
CA VAL A 67 6.54 13.27 1.98
C VAL A 67 5.54 13.98 2.87
N CYS A 68 5.99 14.42 4.04
CA CYS A 68 5.24 15.24 4.98
C CYS A 68 5.95 16.59 5.20
N MET A 69 5.22 17.70 5.15
CA MET A 69 5.79 19.05 5.45
C MET A 69 5.64 19.46 6.93
N GLN A 70 4.93 18.64 7.71
CA GLN A 70 4.66 18.87 9.12
C GLN A 70 4.86 17.56 9.86
N GLU A 71 5.15 17.67 11.15
CA GLU A 71 5.27 16.50 12.01
C GLU A 71 3.96 15.70 12.03
N VAL A 72 4.10 14.39 11.90
CA VAL A 72 3.02 13.41 11.97
C VAL A 72 3.53 12.18 12.71
N PRO A 73 2.65 11.42 13.39
CA PRO A 73 3.02 10.11 13.90
C PRO A 73 3.60 9.23 12.78
N PRO A 74 4.87 8.79 12.85
CA PRO A 74 5.49 8.09 11.73
C PRO A 74 4.79 6.77 11.38
N LEU A 75 4.36 6.03 12.40
CA LEU A 75 3.64 4.76 12.24
C LEU A 75 2.35 4.90 11.44
N PHE A 76 1.66 6.04 11.55
CA PHE A 76 0.45 6.30 10.76
C PHE A 76 0.76 6.33 9.25
N VAL A 77 1.87 6.96 8.85
CA VAL A 77 2.27 7.01 7.44
C VAL A 77 2.81 5.67 6.98
N ILE A 78 3.63 5.01 7.80
CA ILE A 78 4.21 3.69 7.48
C ILE A 78 3.10 2.65 7.29
N GLU A 79 2.11 2.62 8.18
CA GLU A 79 0.95 1.72 8.06
C GLU A 79 0.14 2.01 6.78
N PHE A 80 -0.08 3.29 6.47
CA PHE A 80 -0.74 3.67 5.22
C PHE A 80 0.04 3.16 3.99
N LEU A 81 1.37 3.29 3.97
CA LEU A 81 2.19 2.77 2.88
C LEU A 81 2.08 1.25 2.75
N HIS A 82 2.03 0.51 3.86
CA HIS A 82 1.78 -0.93 3.84
C HIS A 82 0.40 -1.25 3.27
N ARG A 83 -0.64 -0.51 3.67
CA ARG A 83 -1.99 -0.65 3.10
C ARG A 83 -2.05 -0.38 1.59
N VAL A 84 -1.26 0.57 1.08
CA VAL A 84 -1.13 0.80 -0.36
C VAL A 84 -0.55 -0.44 -1.06
N VAL A 85 0.52 -1.03 -0.51
CA VAL A 85 1.12 -2.25 -1.08
C VAL A 85 0.15 -3.41 -1.05
N ASP A 86 -0.54 -3.65 0.06
CA ASP A 86 -1.51 -4.74 0.18
C ASP A 86 -2.67 -4.56 -0.80
N THR A 87 -3.14 -3.32 -0.98
CA THR A 87 -4.18 -2.99 -1.96
C THR A 87 -3.71 -3.31 -3.37
N PHE A 88 -2.47 -2.97 -3.73
CA PHE A 88 -1.92 -3.33 -5.03
C PHE A 88 -1.79 -4.84 -5.21
N GLN A 89 -1.35 -5.57 -4.19
CA GLN A 89 -1.30 -7.03 -4.23
C GLN A 89 -2.70 -7.65 -4.38
N ASP A 90 -3.72 -7.14 -3.70
CA ASP A 90 -5.08 -7.66 -3.79
C ASP A 90 -5.78 -7.31 -5.13
N TYR A 91 -5.32 -6.26 -5.83
CA TYR A 91 -5.81 -5.88 -7.16
C TYR A 91 -5.07 -6.57 -8.30
N PHE A 92 -3.76 -6.73 -8.16
CA PHE A 92 -2.86 -7.11 -9.25
C PHE A 92 -2.08 -8.41 -8.98
N SER A 93 -2.37 -9.10 -7.87
CA SER A 93 -1.67 -10.29 -7.36
C SER A 93 -0.24 -10.08 -6.87
N ASP A 94 0.44 -9.01 -7.30
CA ASP A 94 1.78 -8.66 -6.87
C ASP A 94 2.03 -7.15 -7.03
N CYS A 95 3.09 -6.63 -6.41
CA CYS A 95 3.44 -5.21 -6.36
C CYS A 95 4.87 -5.00 -6.88
N THR A 96 5.01 -4.99 -8.21
CA THR A 96 6.28 -4.78 -8.91
C THR A 96 6.22 -3.58 -9.87
N GLU A 97 7.38 -3.07 -10.28
CA GLU A 97 7.45 -1.95 -11.24
C GLU A 97 6.69 -2.22 -12.55
N SER A 98 6.79 -3.44 -13.10
CA SER A 98 6.09 -3.81 -14.35
C SER A 98 4.58 -3.74 -14.18
N ILE A 99 4.07 -4.36 -13.11
CA ILE A 99 2.64 -4.44 -12.84
C ILE A 99 2.04 -3.05 -12.59
N ILE A 100 2.73 -2.20 -11.82
CA ILE A 100 2.28 -0.82 -11.59
C ILE A 100 2.26 -0.03 -12.90
N LYS A 101 3.30 -0.16 -13.74
CA LYS A 101 3.38 0.51 -15.05
C LYS A 101 2.25 0.09 -16.00
N GLU A 102 1.92 -1.20 -16.04
CA GLU A 102 0.83 -1.74 -16.85
C GLU A 102 -0.54 -1.25 -16.39
N ASN A 103 -0.68 -0.87 -15.12
CA ASN A 103 -1.95 -0.52 -14.48
C ASN A 103 -2.00 0.92 -13.95
N TYR A 104 -1.21 1.85 -14.50
CA TYR A 104 -1.09 3.23 -13.98
C TYR A 104 -2.43 3.91 -13.72
N VAL A 105 -3.40 3.78 -14.63
CA VAL A 105 -4.71 4.40 -14.48
C VAL A 105 -5.40 3.92 -13.21
N VAL A 106 -5.48 2.60 -13.00
CA VAL A 106 -6.12 2.01 -11.81
C VAL A 106 -5.33 2.35 -10.55
N VAL A 107 -4.00 2.38 -10.64
CA VAL A 107 -3.14 2.79 -9.51
C VAL A 107 -3.42 4.22 -9.08
N TYR A 108 -3.54 5.18 -10.01
CA TYR A 108 -3.91 6.55 -9.69
C TYR A 108 -5.32 6.66 -9.11
N GLU A 109 -6.30 5.96 -9.69
CA GLU A 109 -7.66 5.88 -9.16
C GLU A 109 -7.65 5.37 -7.70
N LEU A 110 -6.89 4.31 -7.41
CA LEU A 110 -6.76 3.76 -6.05
C LEU A 110 -6.12 4.76 -5.10
N LEU A 111 -5.02 5.39 -5.51
CA LEU A 111 -4.33 6.38 -4.67
C LEU A 111 -5.18 7.63 -4.38
N ASP A 112 -6.06 8.03 -5.31
CA ASP A 112 -7.02 9.12 -5.09
C ASP A 112 -8.12 8.72 -4.10
N GLU A 113 -8.62 7.49 -4.14
CA GLU A 113 -9.68 7.05 -3.24
C GLU A 113 -9.13 6.68 -1.84
N MET A 114 -7.91 6.17 -1.77
CA MET A 114 -7.27 5.77 -0.51
C MET A 114 -6.87 6.94 0.38
N LEU A 115 -6.58 8.11 -0.21
CA LEU A 115 -6.07 9.27 0.51
C LEU A 115 -6.68 10.56 -0.04
N ASP A 116 -7.37 11.31 0.83
CA ASP A 116 -7.92 12.62 0.49
C ASP A 116 -7.23 13.72 1.30
N ASN A 117 -6.74 14.76 0.62
CA ASN A 117 -6.03 15.91 1.20
C ASN A 117 -4.96 15.54 2.25
N GLY A 118 -4.31 14.39 2.08
CA GLY A 118 -3.25 13.90 2.97
C GLY A 118 -3.70 13.05 4.16
N PHE A 119 -4.97 12.67 4.23
CA PHE A 119 -5.55 11.78 5.23
C PHE A 119 -6.09 10.50 4.58
N PRO A 120 -5.77 9.31 5.12
CA PRO A 120 -6.36 8.05 4.66
C PRO A 120 -7.88 8.07 4.80
N LEU A 121 -8.57 7.65 3.74
CA LEU A 121 -10.02 7.59 3.67
C LEU A 121 -10.49 6.14 3.51
N ALA A 122 -10.54 5.62 2.28
CA ALA A 122 -10.99 4.26 2.00
C ALA A 122 -9.79 3.32 1.80
N THR A 123 -9.46 2.52 2.82
CA THR A 123 -8.35 1.55 2.76
C THR A 123 -8.81 0.08 2.78
N GLU A 124 -10.12 -0.15 2.89
CA GLU A 124 -10.72 -1.48 2.86
C GLU A 124 -10.89 -1.98 1.43
N SER A 125 -10.26 -3.10 1.08
CA SER A 125 -10.29 -3.55 -0.32
C SER A 125 -11.69 -3.89 -0.82
N ASN A 126 -12.61 -4.33 0.05
CA ASN A 126 -13.99 -4.64 -0.37
C ASN A 126 -14.72 -3.39 -0.87
N ILE A 127 -14.49 -2.24 -0.22
CA ILE A 127 -15.03 -0.93 -0.60
C ILE A 127 -14.34 -0.44 -1.87
N LEU A 128 -13.01 -0.47 -1.90
CA LEU A 128 -12.24 -0.06 -3.06
C LEU A 128 -12.66 -0.84 -4.31
N LYS A 129 -12.86 -2.16 -4.22
CA LYS A 129 -13.25 -3.01 -5.37
C LYS A 129 -14.66 -2.75 -5.88
N GLU A 130 -15.52 -2.13 -5.08
CA GLU A 130 -16.82 -1.65 -5.53
C GLU A 130 -16.71 -0.33 -6.29
N LEU A 131 -15.88 0.60 -5.80
CA LEU A 131 -15.62 1.91 -6.42
C LEU A 131 -14.80 1.80 -7.71
N ILE A 132 -13.70 1.08 -7.61
CA ILE A 132 -12.69 0.92 -8.64
C ILE A 132 -12.57 -0.57 -8.89
N LYS A 133 -13.24 -1.04 -9.94
CA LYS A 133 -13.30 -2.47 -10.20
C LYS A 133 -11.92 -2.97 -10.66
N PRO A 134 -11.40 -4.09 -10.15
CA PRO A 134 -10.12 -4.65 -10.59
C PRO A 134 -10.07 -4.87 -12.11
N PRO A 135 -8.90 -4.71 -12.75
CA PRO A 135 -8.73 -5.02 -14.16
C PRO A 135 -9.00 -6.51 -14.40
N ASN A 136 -9.80 -6.83 -15.43
CA ASN A 136 -10.01 -8.19 -15.90
C ASN A 136 -9.81 -8.18 -17.41
N ILE A 137 -9.04 -9.13 -17.95
CA ILE A 137 -8.61 -9.19 -19.36
C ILE A 137 -9.81 -9.03 -20.32
N LEU A 138 -10.93 -9.69 -20.01
CA LEU A 138 -12.16 -9.60 -20.81
C LEU A 138 -12.82 -8.21 -20.75
N ARG A 139 -12.67 -7.49 -19.62
CA ARG A 139 -13.23 -6.16 -19.42
C ARG A 139 -12.37 -5.06 -20.04
N THR A 140 -11.05 -5.22 -20.05
CA THR A 140 -10.14 -4.28 -20.75
C THR A 140 -10.54 -4.16 -22.22
N ILE A 141 -10.84 -5.29 -22.87
CA ILE A 141 -11.32 -5.33 -24.26
C ILE A 141 -12.69 -4.64 -24.40
N ALA A 142 -13.64 -4.93 -23.51
CA ALA A 142 -14.97 -4.31 -23.56
C ALA A 142 -14.92 -2.79 -23.34
N ASN A 143 -14.07 -2.30 -22.43
CA ASN A 143 -13.93 -0.88 -22.13
C ASN A 143 -13.25 -0.12 -23.28
N THR A 144 -12.25 -0.72 -23.95
CA THR A 144 -11.64 -0.11 -25.16
C THR A 144 -12.62 0.04 -26.32
N VAL A 145 -13.64 -0.83 -26.42
CA VAL A 145 -14.64 -0.79 -27.49
C VAL A 145 -15.82 0.12 -27.13
N THR A 146 -16.12 0.30 -25.85
CA THR A 146 -17.32 1.02 -25.38
C THR A 146 -17.05 2.39 -24.76
N GLY A 147 -15.79 2.76 -24.50
CA GLY A 147 -15.41 4.05 -23.92
C GLY A 147 -15.83 4.25 -22.47
N LYS A 148 -16.14 3.17 -21.74
CA LYS A 148 -16.61 3.22 -20.35
C LYS A 148 -15.44 3.18 -19.35
N SER A 149 -15.54 3.96 -18.27
CA SER A 149 -14.55 4.00 -17.17
C SER A 149 -14.63 2.77 -16.26
N ASN A 150 -13.57 2.55 -15.47
CA ASN A 150 -13.54 1.49 -14.44
C ASN A 150 -14.18 1.91 -13.11
N VAL A 151 -14.42 3.21 -12.94
CA VAL A 151 -15.07 3.81 -11.77
C VAL A 151 -16.57 3.55 -11.80
N SER A 152 -17.16 3.18 -10.67
CA SER A 152 -18.60 2.98 -10.54
C SER A 152 -19.37 4.31 -10.50
N ASP A 153 -20.52 4.35 -11.19
CA ASP A 153 -21.44 5.51 -11.13
C ASP A 153 -22.24 5.60 -9.82
N SER A 154 -22.10 4.60 -8.92
CA SER A 154 -22.81 4.53 -7.64
C SER A 154 -21.83 4.33 -6.49
N LEU A 155 -22.05 5.06 -5.39
CA LEU A 155 -21.26 4.89 -4.16
C LEU A 155 -21.58 3.54 -3.48
N PRO A 156 -20.57 2.84 -2.94
CA PRO A 156 -20.75 1.65 -2.12
C PRO A 156 -21.62 1.96 -0.91
N THR A 157 -22.55 1.05 -0.60
CA THR A 157 -23.30 1.14 0.66
C THR A 157 -22.40 0.95 1.90
N GLY A 158 -21.23 0.32 1.73
CA GLY A 158 -20.24 0.12 2.79
C GLY A 158 -19.44 1.37 3.19
N GLN A 159 -19.31 2.38 2.32
CA GLN A 159 -18.47 3.56 2.59
C GLN A 159 -19.02 4.44 3.71
N LEU A 160 -20.34 4.43 3.93
CA LEU A 160 -21.02 5.13 5.03
C LEU A 160 -21.42 4.17 6.17
N SER A 161 -21.02 2.90 6.08
CA SER A 161 -21.31 1.90 7.09
C SER A 161 -20.32 1.99 8.25
N ASN A 162 -20.78 1.65 9.46
CA ASN A 162 -19.90 1.38 10.59
C ASN A 162 -19.22 -0.01 10.51
N VAL A 163 -19.51 -0.80 9.46
CA VAL A 163 -18.89 -2.10 9.17
C VAL A 163 -18.21 -2.06 7.79
N PRO A 164 -17.11 -1.30 7.65
CA PRO A 164 -16.50 -1.03 6.34
C PRO A 164 -15.81 -2.26 5.72
N TRP A 165 -15.39 -3.23 6.53
CA TRP A 165 -14.70 -4.44 6.05
C TRP A 165 -15.62 -5.46 5.36
N ARG A 166 -16.95 -5.34 5.48
CA ARG A 166 -17.92 -6.35 4.99
C ARG A 166 -19.02 -5.76 4.13
N ARG A 167 -19.25 -6.38 2.97
CA ARG A 167 -20.34 -6.02 2.06
C ARG A 167 -21.72 -6.34 2.64
N THR A 168 -22.71 -5.52 2.29
CA THR A 168 -24.11 -5.75 2.65
C THR A 168 -24.74 -6.82 1.76
N GLY A 169 -25.66 -7.61 2.32
CA GLY A 169 -26.48 -8.56 1.54
C GLY A 169 -25.74 -9.79 0.98
N VAL A 170 -24.53 -10.11 1.45
CA VAL A 170 -23.79 -11.31 1.03
C VAL A 170 -24.60 -12.57 1.37
N LYS A 171 -24.84 -13.42 0.36
CA LYS A 171 -25.54 -14.71 0.48
C LYS A 171 -24.65 -15.84 -0.01
N TYR A 172 -24.55 -16.91 0.77
CA TYR A 172 -23.87 -18.14 0.41
C TYR A 172 -24.86 -19.28 0.28
N THR A 173 -24.59 -20.24 -0.59
CA THR A 173 -25.39 -21.47 -0.72
C THR A 173 -25.25 -22.33 0.53
N ASN A 174 -24.03 -22.49 1.03
CA ASN A 174 -23.71 -23.10 2.31
C ASN A 174 -22.97 -22.06 3.17
N ASN A 175 -23.39 -21.90 4.42
CA ASN A 175 -22.72 -21.00 5.35
C ASN A 175 -21.69 -21.81 6.14
N GLU A 176 -20.43 -21.71 5.73
CA GLU A 176 -19.29 -22.39 6.35
C GLU A 176 -18.27 -21.35 6.80
N ALA A 177 -17.56 -21.65 7.89
CA ALA A 177 -16.46 -20.83 8.40
C ALA A 177 -15.27 -21.75 8.68
N TYR A 178 -14.13 -21.41 8.08
CA TYR A 178 -12.86 -22.12 8.25
C TYR A 178 -11.97 -21.26 9.15
N PHE A 179 -11.23 -21.91 10.04
CA PHE A 179 -10.30 -21.26 10.96
C PHE A 179 -8.96 -21.99 10.86
N ASP A 180 -7.91 -21.25 10.53
CA ASP A 180 -6.55 -21.76 10.50
C ASP A 180 -5.80 -21.20 11.70
N VAL A 181 -5.48 -22.05 12.67
CA VAL A 181 -4.66 -21.65 13.82
C VAL A 181 -3.21 -21.94 13.48
N VAL A 182 -2.42 -20.89 13.30
CA VAL A 182 -1.00 -20.99 12.93
C VAL A 182 -0.15 -20.54 14.12
N GLU A 183 0.78 -21.40 14.53
CA GLU A 183 1.75 -21.11 15.58
C GLU A 183 3.17 -21.15 14.99
N GLU A 184 3.91 -20.07 15.20
CA GLU A 184 5.33 -19.94 14.86
C GLU A 184 6.16 -20.01 16.14
N VAL A 185 7.18 -20.87 16.16
CA VAL A 185 8.05 -21.07 17.32
C VAL A 185 9.43 -20.51 17.00
N ASP A 186 9.75 -19.38 17.64
CA ASP A 186 11.07 -18.76 17.54
C ASP A 186 11.94 -19.21 18.70
N ALA A 187 13.02 -19.93 18.42
CA ALA A 187 13.95 -20.41 19.44
C ALA A 187 15.42 -20.18 19.06
N ILE A 188 16.21 -19.73 20.05
CA ILE A 188 17.66 -19.62 19.94
C ILE A 188 18.27 -20.65 20.88
N ILE A 189 19.02 -21.61 20.31
CA ILE A 189 19.73 -22.64 21.04
C ILE A 189 21.23 -22.36 20.94
N ASP A 190 21.92 -22.34 22.08
CA ASP A 190 23.37 -22.12 22.09
C ASP A 190 24.16 -23.36 21.62
N LYS A 191 25.47 -23.19 21.45
CA LYS A 191 26.37 -24.28 21.03
C LYS A 191 26.44 -25.46 22.00
N ALA A 192 25.99 -25.30 23.25
CA ALA A 192 25.94 -26.36 24.27
C ALA A 192 24.58 -27.09 24.26
N GLY A 193 23.63 -26.65 23.43
CA GLY A 193 22.28 -27.21 23.35
C GLY A 193 21.31 -26.62 24.37
N VAL A 194 21.67 -25.50 25.02
CA VAL A 194 20.81 -24.83 25.99
C VAL A 194 19.95 -23.78 25.27
N THR A 195 18.65 -23.77 25.56
CA THR A 195 17.73 -22.75 25.06
C THR A 195 18.02 -21.40 25.70
N VAL A 196 18.41 -20.43 24.88
CA VAL A 196 18.64 -19.03 25.27
C VAL A 196 17.36 -18.23 25.22
N PHE A 197 16.53 -18.52 24.21
CA PHE A 197 15.27 -17.84 23.97
C PHE A 197 14.30 -18.83 23.32
N ALA A 198 13.03 -18.78 23.71
CA ALA A 198 11.95 -19.51 23.05
C ALA A 198 10.64 -18.73 23.25
N GLU A 199 9.98 -18.36 22.16
CA GLU A 199 8.67 -17.72 22.13
C GLU A 199 7.77 -18.45 21.13
N ILE A 200 6.46 -18.41 21.36
CA ILE A 200 5.46 -18.89 20.41
C ILE A 200 4.58 -17.70 20.04
N GLN A 201 4.50 -17.40 18.75
CA GLN A 201 3.58 -16.41 18.21
C GLN A 201 2.47 -17.12 17.46
N GLY A 202 1.23 -16.92 17.90
CA GLY A 202 0.06 -17.52 17.31
C GLY A 202 -0.85 -16.49 16.67
N TYR A 203 -1.46 -16.83 15.53
CA TYR A 203 -2.55 -16.08 14.93
C TYR A 203 -3.63 -17.00 14.38
N VAL A 204 -4.84 -16.46 14.21
CA VAL A 204 -6.06 -17.14 13.71
C VAL A 204 -6.64 -16.34 12.56
#